data_AF-A0A965NW59-F1
#
_entry.id   AF-A0A965NW59-F1
#
_cell.length_a   1.000
_cell.length_b   1.000
_cell.length_c   1.000
_cell.angle_alpha   90.00
_cell.angle_beta   90.00
_cell.angle_gamma   90.00
#
_symmetry.space_group_name_H-M   'P 1'
#
loop_
_entity.id
_entity.type
_entity.pdbx_description
1 polymer ?
#
loop_
_entity_poly.entity_id
_entity_poly.type
_entity_poly.pdbx_seq_one_letter_code
_entity_poly.pdbx_strand_id
1 'polypeptide(L)'
;MRLPLVAQWLRAACDDQSHRSFATRYATGTFLAQALWVVGAALDGPSRLAAWVLAMLVDVITPFRATKVAPGRVFHAAHITERYGLFTLIVLGETILAVSIGLRDVIDAGRLDASTIAVCASALATAFAIWWLYFDTLGSDALERHRKAAFIWGYGHALLFAAIAAVGAGVAAQLDDTSNTFSGWFVALPAIIALVSLSWLQLSANLRRESAIVLGACSLAIVLLGVLLPRPVSVSIATAVCVVLAVVLETARLNVMPRLRRNRPAA
;
A
#
# COMPACT_ATOMS: atom_id res chain seq x y z
N MET A 1 17.84 -9.84 12.34
CA MET A 1 17.10 -11.13 12.36
C MET A 1 17.27 -11.99 11.09
N ARG A 2 18.28 -11.77 10.23
CA ARG A 2 18.37 -12.49 8.93
C ARG A 2 19.12 -13.84 9.00
N LEU A 3 20.05 -14.01 9.94
CA LEU A 3 20.82 -15.26 10.08
C LEU A 3 19.94 -16.47 10.43
N PRO A 4 18.96 -16.38 11.37
CA PRO A 4 18.03 -17.48 11.60
C PRO A 4 17.21 -17.83 10.35
N LEU A 5 16.82 -16.84 9.54
CA LEU A 5 16.09 -17.07 8.29
C LEU A 5 16.95 -17.85 7.28
N VAL A 6 18.24 -17.53 7.16
CA VAL A 6 19.19 -18.30 6.33
C VAL A 6 19.28 -19.75 6.83
N ALA A 7 19.39 -19.96 8.15
CA ALA A 7 19.41 -21.31 8.73
C ALA A 7 18.12 -22.09 8.43
N GLN A 8 16.95 -21.44 8.50
CA GLN A 8 15.68 -22.07 8.14
C GLN A 8 15.60 -22.44 6.65
N TRP A 9 16.13 -21.62 5.76
CA TRP A 9 16.20 -21.95 4.33
C TRP A 9 17.18 -23.09 4.04
N LEU A 10 18.33 -23.13 4.71
CA LEU A 10 19.27 -24.25 4.59
C LEU A 10 18.67 -25.56 5.12
N ARG A 11 17.96 -25.50 6.25
CA ARG A 11 17.21 -26.65 6.78
C ARG A 11 16.16 -27.15 5.79
N ALA A 12 15.35 -26.25 5.23
CA ALA A 12 14.37 -26.61 4.20
C ALA A 12 15.03 -27.21 2.94
N ALA A 13 16.23 -26.74 2.56
CA ALA A 13 16.99 -27.30 1.45
C ALA A 13 17.53 -28.71 1.72
N CYS A 14 17.75 -29.08 2.98
CA CYS A 14 18.14 -30.42 3.40
C CYS A 14 16.94 -31.37 3.50
N ASP A 15 15.84 -30.91 4.08
CA ASP A 15 14.67 -31.73 4.39
C ASP A 15 13.75 -31.97 3.19
N ASP A 16 13.69 -31.02 2.24
CA ASP A 16 12.86 -31.12 1.02
C ASP A 16 13.71 -30.99 -0.25
N GLN A 17 14.14 -32.14 -0.75
CA GLN A 17 14.97 -32.23 -1.95
C GLN A 17 14.27 -31.66 -3.20
N SER A 18 12.93 -31.68 -3.27
CA SER A 18 12.16 -31.15 -4.41
C SER A 18 12.20 -29.62 -4.48
N HIS A 19 12.35 -28.94 -3.34
CA HIS A 19 12.43 -27.49 -3.23
C HIS A 19 13.85 -26.97 -2.96
N ARG A 20 14.88 -27.84 -2.95
CA ARG A 20 16.27 -27.49 -2.62
C ARG A 20 16.83 -26.31 -3.42
N SER A 21 16.59 -26.26 -4.73
CA SER A 21 17.07 -25.15 -5.60
C SER A 21 16.42 -23.81 -5.25
N PHE A 22 15.13 -23.84 -4.86
CA PHE A 22 14.41 -22.66 -4.39
C PHE A 22 14.96 -22.18 -3.04
N ALA A 23 15.08 -23.09 -2.08
CA ALA A 23 15.50 -22.79 -0.71
C ALA A 23 16.96 -22.30 -0.65
N THR A 24 17.89 -22.94 -1.38
CA THR A 24 19.30 -22.49 -1.44
C THR A 24 19.44 -21.09 -2.04
N ARG A 25 18.65 -20.73 -3.06
CA ARG A 25 18.68 -19.37 -3.63
C ARG A 25 18.22 -18.32 -2.63
N TYR A 26 17.19 -18.62 -1.83
CA TYR A 26 16.77 -17.75 -0.74
C TYR A 26 17.86 -17.63 0.34
N ALA A 27 18.46 -18.74 0.77
CA ALA A 27 19.56 -18.73 1.73
C ALA A 27 20.73 -17.84 1.25
N THR A 28 21.22 -18.08 0.03
CA THR A 28 22.34 -17.33 -0.55
C THR A 28 22.00 -15.86 -0.76
N GLY A 29 20.82 -15.56 -1.30
CA GLY A 29 20.39 -14.18 -1.53
C GLY A 29 20.23 -13.38 -0.23
N THR A 30 19.56 -13.96 0.77
CA THR A 30 19.41 -13.34 2.10
C THR A 30 20.75 -13.15 2.79
N PHE A 31 21.67 -14.12 2.69
CA PHE A 31 23.02 -14.00 3.25
C PHE A 31 23.83 -12.90 2.56
N LEU A 32 23.81 -12.85 1.23
CA LEU A 32 24.51 -11.81 0.46
C LEU A 32 23.97 -10.42 0.78
N ALA A 33 22.64 -10.24 0.82
CA ALA A 33 22.04 -8.98 1.22
C ALA A 33 22.45 -8.59 2.64
N GLN A 34 22.41 -9.54 3.60
CA GLN A 34 22.85 -9.29 4.97
C GLN A 34 24.33 -8.84 5.04
N ALA A 35 25.23 -9.48 4.27
CA ALA A 35 26.63 -9.07 4.20
C ALA A 35 26.78 -7.64 3.66
N LEU A 36 26.06 -7.30 2.58
CA LEU A 36 26.07 -5.95 2.01
C LEU A 36 25.51 -4.90 2.96
N TRP A 37 24.46 -5.21 3.72
CA TRP A 37 23.93 -4.33 4.77
C TRP A 37 24.98 -4.04 5.86
N VAL A 38 25.69 -5.08 6.32
CA VAL A 38 26.75 -4.96 7.34
C VAL A 38 27.95 -4.19 6.81
N VAL A 39 28.40 -4.49 5.58
CA VAL A 39 29.48 -3.75 4.92
C VAL A 39 29.09 -2.27 4.78
N GLY A 40 27.89 -1.97 4.30
CA GLY A 40 27.40 -0.59 4.20
C GLY A 40 27.38 0.14 5.54
N ALA A 41 27.06 -0.56 6.64
CA ALA A 41 27.08 0.03 7.98
C ALA A 41 28.49 0.40 8.47
N ALA A 42 29.55 -0.22 7.93
CA ALA A 42 30.94 0.11 8.21
C ALA A 42 31.53 1.14 7.24
N LEU A 43 30.76 1.60 6.25
CA LEU A 43 31.15 2.57 5.24
C LEU A 43 30.49 3.93 5.49
N ASP A 44 31.04 4.98 4.87
CA ASP A 44 30.53 6.34 4.97
C ASP A 44 30.12 6.92 3.60
N GLY A 45 29.29 7.96 3.67
CA GLY A 45 28.93 8.79 2.52
C GLY A 45 28.31 8.01 1.34
N PRO A 46 28.75 8.28 0.09
CA PRO A 46 28.20 7.61 -1.10
C PRO A 46 28.43 6.09 -1.13
N SER A 47 29.53 5.61 -0.54
CA SER A 47 29.88 4.18 -0.56
C SER A 47 28.92 3.33 0.28
N ARG A 48 28.48 3.85 1.43
CA ARG A 48 27.39 3.28 2.24
C ARG A 48 26.09 3.18 1.45
N LEU A 49 25.70 4.27 0.80
CA LEU A 49 24.47 4.30 0.00
C LEU A 49 24.53 3.29 -1.15
N ALA A 50 25.66 3.21 -1.86
CA ALA A 50 25.85 2.22 -2.92
C ALA A 50 25.73 0.78 -2.40
N ALA A 51 26.33 0.46 -1.26
CA ALA A 51 26.24 -0.85 -0.63
C ALA A 51 24.79 -1.20 -0.22
N TRP A 52 24.04 -0.25 0.35
CA TRP A 52 22.65 -0.44 0.75
C TRP A 52 21.70 -0.55 -0.45
N VAL A 53 21.91 0.22 -1.51
CA VAL A 53 21.17 0.07 -2.78
C VAL A 53 21.43 -1.32 -3.36
N LEU A 54 22.68 -1.78 -3.37
CA LEU A 54 23.00 -3.13 -3.85
C LEU A 54 22.37 -4.21 -2.97
N ALA A 55 22.38 -4.04 -1.65
CA ALA A 55 21.71 -4.95 -0.71
C ALA A 55 20.20 -5.05 -0.99
N MET A 56 19.54 -3.90 -1.22
CA MET A 56 18.13 -3.84 -1.57
C MET A 56 17.84 -4.54 -2.91
N LEU A 57 18.69 -4.33 -3.92
CA LEU A 57 18.57 -5.02 -5.21
C LEU A 57 18.67 -6.54 -5.03
N VAL A 58 19.60 -7.02 -4.20
CA VAL A 58 19.69 -8.46 -3.89
C VAL A 58 18.42 -8.96 -3.20
N ASP A 59 17.87 -8.23 -2.23
CA ASP A 59 16.62 -8.59 -1.54
C ASP A 59 15.43 -8.69 -2.52
N VAL A 60 15.33 -7.79 -3.50
CA VAL A 60 14.25 -7.79 -4.51
C VAL A 60 14.44 -8.87 -5.58
N ILE A 61 15.69 -9.07 -6.05
CA ILE A 61 16.00 -10.03 -7.12
C ILE A 61 15.90 -11.48 -6.62
N THR A 62 16.21 -11.72 -5.34
CA THR A 62 16.28 -13.08 -4.76
C THR A 62 14.95 -13.84 -4.92
N PRO A 63 13.79 -13.32 -4.49
CA PRO A 63 12.49 -13.96 -4.72
C PRO A 63 12.20 -14.24 -6.19
N PHE A 64 12.53 -13.29 -7.08
CA PHE A 64 12.30 -13.44 -8.52
C PHE A 64 13.12 -14.59 -9.12
N ARG A 65 14.39 -14.74 -8.72
CA ARG A 65 15.25 -15.84 -9.18
C ARG A 65 14.92 -17.17 -8.52
N ALA A 66 14.53 -17.17 -7.25
CA ALA A 66 14.18 -18.37 -6.51
C ALA A 66 12.89 -18.99 -7.05
N THR A 67 11.82 -18.19 -7.18
CA THR A 67 10.52 -18.67 -7.68
C THR A 67 10.58 -19.23 -9.10
N LYS A 68 11.55 -18.82 -9.94
CA LYS A 68 11.75 -19.39 -11.28
C LYS A 68 12.05 -20.89 -11.31
N VAL A 69 12.66 -21.43 -10.27
CA VAL A 69 13.01 -22.85 -10.16
C VAL A 69 12.20 -23.61 -9.11
N ALA A 70 11.20 -22.96 -8.54
CA ALA A 70 10.26 -23.66 -7.69
C ALA A 70 9.43 -24.64 -8.56
N PRO A 71 9.22 -25.89 -8.11
CA PRO A 71 8.42 -26.88 -8.81
C PRO A 71 6.92 -26.52 -8.88
N GLY A 72 6.48 -25.50 -8.14
CA GLY A 72 5.12 -24.98 -8.16
C GLY A 72 4.98 -23.69 -7.36
N ARG A 73 3.76 -23.43 -6.88
CA ARG A 73 3.51 -22.33 -5.93
C ARG A 73 3.99 -22.76 -4.55
N VAL A 74 4.84 -21.94 -3.95
CA VAL A 74 5.52 -22.19 -2.66
C VAL A 74 4.90 -21.42 -1.49
N PHE A 75 3.71 -20.85 -1.70
CA PHE A 75 3.00 -20.06 -0.71
C PHE A 75 1.50 -20.31 -0.81
N HIS A 76 0.81 -20.17 0.32
CA HIS A 76 -0.64 -20.20 0.39
C HIS A 76 -1.16 -18.78 0.23
N ALA A 77 -1.96 -18.54 -0.80
CA ALA A 77 -2.42 -17.20 -1.16
C ALA A 77 -3.22 -16.54 -0.01
N ALA A 78 -4.06 -17.32 0.68
CA ALA A 78 -4.82 -16.87 1.84
C ALA A 78 -3.95 -16.32 2.98
N HIS A 79 -2.84 -16.99 3.32
CA HIS A 79 -1.93 -16.49 4.35
C HIS A 79 -1.16 -15.24 3.91
N ILE A 80 -0.88 -15.10 2.62
CA ILE A 80 -0.26 -13.88 2.10
C ILE A 80 -1.25 -12.72 2.16
N THR A 81 -2.50 -12.91 1.72
CA THR A 81 -3.53 -11.88 1.84
C THR A 81 -3.79 -11.48 3.29
N GLU A 82 -3.84 -12.44 4.20
CA GLU A 82 -4.01 -12.20 5.63
C GLU A 82 -2.87 -11.35 6.19
N ARG A 83 -1.61 -11.73 5.96
CA ARG A 83 -0.43 -10.99 6.45
C ARG A 83 -0.35 -9.58 5.90
N TYR A 84 -0.63 -9.40 4.61
CA TYR A 84 -0.66 -8.07 3.99
C TYR A 84 -1.82 -7.24 4.53
N GLY A 85 -3.00 -7.83 4.75
CA GLY A 85 -4.12 -7.14 5.39
C GLY A 85 -3.81 -6.69 6.82
N LEU A 86 -3.17 -7.55 7.62
CA LEU A 86 -2.70 -7.18 8.96
C LEU A 86 -1.68 -6.04 8.92
N PHE A 87 -0.75 -6.06 7.96
CA PHE A 87 0.19 -4.96 7.78
C PHE A 87 -0.52 -3.66 7.34
N THR A 88 -1.50 -3.74 6.43
CA THR A 88 -2.35 -2.60 6.07
C THR A 88 -3.03 -1.99 7.29
N LEU A 89 -3.55 -2.82 8.22
CA LEU A 89 -4.14 -2.34 9.48
C LEU A 89 -3.12 -1.61 10.35
N ILE A 90 -1.89 -2.11 10.46
CA ILE A 90 -0.82 -1.44 11.22
C ILE A 90 -0.51 -0.07 10.60
N VAL A 91 -0.35 0.00 9.28
CA VAL A 91 -0.05 1.26 8.58
C VAL A 91 -1.20 2.26 8.70
N LEU A 92 -2.45 1.80 8.60
CA LEU A 92 -3.62 2.65 8.84
C LEU A 92 -3.69 3.14 10.30
N GLY A 93 -3.34 2.28 11.26
CA GLY A 93 -3.20 2.64 12.67
C GLY A 93 -2.17 3.74 12.89
N GLU A 94 -1.03 3.67 12.19
CA GLU A 94 -0.01 4.71 12.21
C GLU A 94 -0.54 6.04 11.65
N THR A 95 -1.32 6.00 10.56
CA THR A 95 -1.99 7.19 10.02
C THR A 95 -2.95 7.82 11.04
N ILE A 96 -3.76 7.01 11.75
CA ILE A 96 -4.68 7.50 12.79
C ILE A 96 -3.89 8.08 13.98
N LEU A 97 -2.78 7.45 14.37
CA LEU A 97 -1.91 7.93 15.45
C LEU A 97 -1.29 9.29 15.07
N ALA A 98 -0.78 9.43 13.85
CA ALA A 98 -0.21 10.69 13.35
C ALA A 98 -1.23 11.84 13.37
N VAL A 99 -2.48 11.58 12.94
CA VAL A 99 -3.57 12.56 13.03
C VAL A 99 -3.84 12.95 14.49
N SER A 100 -3.83 11.97 15.40
CA SER A 100 -4.09 12.20 16.82
C SER A 100 -3.00 13.02 17.50
N ILE A 101 -1.72 12.77 17.15
CA ILE A 101 -0.57 13.54 17.63
C ILE A 101 -0.65 14.97 17.09
N GLY A 102 -0.83 15.15 15.78
CA GLY A 102 -0.94 16.49 15.19
C GLY A 102 -2.11 17.30 15.75
N LEU A 103 -3.26 16.67 16.00
CA LEU A 103 -4.39 17.33 16.66
C LEU A 103 -4.07 17.77 18.09
N ARG A 104 -3.37 16.92 18.86
CA ARG A 104 -2.91 17.27 20.21
C ARG A 104 -1.99 18.48 20.18
N ASP A 105 -1.02 18.50 19.28
CA ASP A 105 -0.06 19.61 19.16
C ASP A 105 -0.76 20.94 18.81
N VAL A 106 -1.82 20.90 17.99
CA VAL A 106 -2.65 22.07 17.69
C VAL A 106 -3.46 22.53 18.92
N ILE A 107 -4.03 21.59 19.69
CA ILE A 107 -4.77 21.88 20.91
C ILE A 107 -3.87 22.50 21.97
N ASP A 108 -2.70 21.90 22.23
CA ASP A 108 -1.73 22.37 23.22
C ASP A 108 -1.18 23.76 22.87
N ALA A 109 -1.10 24.08 21.57
CA ALA A 109 -0.75 25.42 21.08
C ALA A 109 -1.91 26.43 21.12
N GLY A 110 -3.12 26.05 21.55
CA GLY A 110 -4.29 26.93 21.58
C GLY A 110 -4.80 27.35 20.20
N ARG A 111 -4.48 26.59 19.14
CA ARG A 111 -4.80 26.92 17.73
C ARG A 111 -5.99 26.16 17.17
N LEU A 112 -6.80 25.52 18.03
CA LEU A 112 -7.93 24.70 17.59
C LEU A 112 -9.01 25.58 16.92
N ASP A 113 -9.32 25.26 15.68
CA ASP A 113 -10.38 25.91 14.91
C ASP A 113 -11.18 24.91 14.06
N ALA A 114 -12.22 25.39 13.38
CA ALA A 114 -13.06 24.55 12.52
C ALA A 114 -12.27 23.93 11.34
N SER A 115 -11.21 24.60 10.87
CA SER A 115 -10.40 24.11 9.76
C SER A 115 -9.55 22.91 10.17
N THR A 116 -8.94 22.95 11.35
CA THR A 116 -8.20 21.85 11.98
C THR A 116 -9.09 20.62 12.13
N ILE A 117 -10.30 20.81 12.67
CA ILE A 117 -11.28 19.72 12.85
C ILE A 117 -11.64 19.11 11.49
N ALA A 118 -11.88 19.93 10.48
CA ALA A 118 -12.22 19.46 9.14
C ALA A 118 -11.06 18.69 8.48
N VAL A 119 -9.81 19.12 8.64
CA VAL A 119 -8.62 18.40 8.14
C VAL A 119 -8.50 17.04 8.81
N CYS A 120 -8.59 16.99 10.15
CA CYS A 120 -8.50 15.73 10.91
C CYS A 120 -9.63 14.77 10.56
N ALA A 121 -10.87 15.27 10.48
CA ALA A 121 -12.03 14.47 10.09
C ALA A 121 -11.91 13.94 8.65
N SER A 122 -11.42 14.77 7.72
CA SER A 122 -11.17 14.37 6.33
C SER A 122 -10.12 13.27 6.25
N ALA A 123 -9.03 13.40 7.01
CA ALA A 123 -7.97 12.39 7.07
C ALA A 123 -8.48 11.04 7.60
N LEU A 124 -9.24 11.06 8.70
CA LEU A 124 -9.84 9.84 9.25
C LEU A 124 -10.82 9.21 8.26
N ALA A 125 -11.68 10.02 7.62
CA ALA A 125 -12.58 9.54 6.58
C ALA A 125 -11.83 8.91 5.40
N THR A 126 -10.73 9.53 4.95
CA THR A 126 -9.85 8.95 3.93
C THR A 126 -9.23 7.63 4.37
N ALA A 127 -8.71 7.54 5.60
CA ALA A 127 -8.11 6.31 6.13
C ALA A 127 -9.15 5.17 6.21
N PHE A 128 -10.34 5.43 6.75
CA PHE A 128 -11.43 4.44 6.81
C PHE A 128 -11.95 4.06 5.42
N ALA A 129 -12.02 5.01 4.48
CA ALA A 129 -12.44 4.70 3.12
C ALA A 129 -11.40 3.86 2.37
N ILE A 130 -10.10 4.11 2.56
CA ILE A 130 -9.03 3.26 2.02
C ILE A 130 -9.09 1.86 2.66
N TRP A 131 -9.32 1.77 3.97
CA TRP A 131 -9.54 0.49 4.65
C TRP A 131 -10.68 -0.30 3.99
N TRP A 132 -11.82 0.35 3.77
CA TRP A 132 -12.99 -0.26 3.16
C TRP A 132 -12.69 -0.75 1.73
N LEU A 133 -12.10 0.11 0.90
CA LEU A 133 -11.69 -0.25 -0.46
C LEU A 133 -10.71 -1.43 -0.47
N TYR A 134 -9.74 -1.44 0.45
CA TYR A 134 -8.75 -2.51 0.53
C TYR A 134 -9.42 -3.85 0.82
N PHE A 135 -10.18 -3.96 1.92
CA PHE A 135 -10.73 -5.24 2.38
C PHE A 135 -11.89 -5.74 1.51
N ASP A 136 -12.67 -4.87 0.86
CA ASP A 136 -13.76 -5.29 -0.04
C ASP A 136 -13.26 -5.72 -1.44
N THR A 137 -12.11 -5.21 -1.89
CA THR A 137 -11.68 -5.37 -3.29
C THR A 137 -10.42 -6.18 -3.50
N LEU A 138 -9.50 -6.23 -2.54
CA LEU A 138 -8.24 -6.97 -2.67
C LEU A 138 -8.31 -8.34 -2.00
N GLY A 139 -8.52 -9.37 -2.83
CA GLY A 139 -8.51 -10.78 -2.43
C GLY A 139 -7.25 -11.53 -2.89
N SER A 140 -7.30 -12.87 -2.79
CA SER A 140 -6.20 -13.77 -3.16
C SER A 140 -6.11 -14.06 -4.66
N ASP A 141 -7.10 -13.66 -5.45
CA ASP A 141 -7.22 -14.02 -6.86
C ASP A 141 -5.97 -13.70 -7.70
N ALA A 142 -5.33 -12.54 -7.46
CA ALA A 142 -4.12 -12.14 -8.18
C ALA A 142 -2.90 -13.01 -7.85
N LEU A 143 -2.80 -13.46 -6.59
CA LEU A 143 -1.77 -14.37 -6.12
C LEU A 143 -1.96 -15.78 -6.71
N GLU A 144 -3.19 -16.14 -7.03
CA GLU A 144 -3.55 -17.45 -7.55
C GLU A 144 -3.46 -17.56 -9.07
N ARG A 145 -3.47 -16.43 -9.78
CA ARG A 145 -3.57 -16.43 -11.26
C ARG A 145 -2.29 -16.86 -11.96
N HIS A 146 -1.22 -16.08 -11.84
CA HIS A 146 0.08 -16.40 -12.43
C HIS A 146 1.21 -15.67 -11.71
N ARG A 147 2.44 -16.18 -11.83
CA ARG A 147 3.62 -15.67 -11.11
C ARG A 147 3.80 -14.15 -11.25
N LYS A 148 3.66 -13.59 -12.47
CA LYS A 148 3.78 -12.14 -12.70
C LYS A 148 2.74 -11.32 -11.91
N ALA A 149 1.49 -11.77 -11.81
CA ALA A 149 0.45 -11.09 -11.06
C ALA A 149 0.74 -11.17 -9.56
N ALA A 150 1.21 -12.32 -9.06
CA ALA A 150 1.63 -12.45 -7.67
C ALA A 150 2.79 -11.51 -7.30
N PHE A 151 3.77 -11.30 -8.19
CA PHE A 151 4.84 -10.33 -7.98
C PHE A 151 4.34 -8.89 -8.00
N ILE A 152 3.50 -8.53 -8.98
CA ILE A 152 2.89 -7.19 -9.02
C ILE A 152 2.04 -6.94 -7.78
N TRP A 153 1.26 -7.92 -7.35
CA TRP A 153 0.47 -7.86 -6.13
C TRP A 153 1.39 -7.66 -4.93
N GLY A 154 2.37 -8.54 -4.72
CA GLY A 154 3.24 -8.48 -3.54
C GLY A 154 4.09 -7.21 -3.43
N TYR A 155 4.71 -6.77 -4.54
CA TYR A 155 5.57 -5.58 -4.53
C TYR A 155 4.81 -4.27 -4.76
N GLY A 156 3.67 -4.30 -5.46
CA GLY A 156 2.82 -3.12 -5.66
C GLY A 156 2.21 -2.62 -4.36
N HIS A 157 1.99 -3.51 -3.38
CA HIS A 157 1.57 -3.11 -2.03
C HIS A 157 2.58 -2.20 -1.33
N ALA A 158 3.87 -2.24 -1.65
CA ALA A 158 4.84 -1.32 -1.06
C ALA A 158 4.49 0.14 -1.36
N LEU A 159 4.02 0.42 -2.59
CA LEU A 159 3.55 1.75 -2.98
C LEU A 159 2.28 2.14 -2.21
N LEU A 160 1.34 1.20 -2.05
CA LEU A 160 0.13 1.42 -1.26
C LEU A 160 0.45 1.73 0.21
N PHE A 161 1.34 0.97 0.83
CA PHE A 161 1.75 1.19 2.22
C PHE A 161 2.41 2.54 2.40
N ALA A 162 3.33 2.91 1.50
CA ALA A 162 3.97 4.22 1.52
C ALA A 162 2.94 5.34 1.38
N ALA A 163 1.95 5.18 0.49
CA ALA A 163 0.89 6.15 0.29
C ALA A 163 0.00 6.30 1.53
N ILE A 164 -0.43 5.21 2.17
CA ILE A 164 -1.25 5.26 3.38
C ILE A 164 -0.49 5.96 4.53
N ALA A 165 0.78 5.58 4.76
CA ALA A 165 1.61 6.23 5.76
C ALA A 165 1.80 7.73 5.47
N ALA A 166 2.01 8.09 4.20
CA ALA A 166 2.17 9.46 3.77
C ALA A 166 0.89 10.31 3.92
N VAL A 167 -0.31 9.72 3.90
CA VAL A 167 -1.54 10.44 4.30
C VAL A 167 -1.42 10.96 5.73
N GLY A 168 -0.97 10.12 6.67
CA GLY A 168 -0.80 10.52 8.08
C GLY A 168 0.26 11.60 8.27
N ALA A 169 1.44 11.40 7.67
CA ALA A 169 2.51 12.40 7.67
C ALA A 169 2.06 13.72 7.01
N GLY A 170 1.27 13.63 5.94
CA GLY A 170 0.75 14.78 5.22
C GLY A 170 -0.23 15.61 6.04
N VAL A 171 -1.02 14.98 6.91
CA VAL A 171 -1.90 15.69 7.84
C VAL A 171 -1.08 16.46 8.88
N ALA A 172 -0.08 15.82 9.50
CA ALA A 172 0.81 16.49 10.44
C ALA A 172 1.47 17.72 9.78
N ALA A 173 2.02 17.54 8.57
CA ALA A 173 2.61 18.64 7.79
C ALA A 173 1.60 19.75 7.44
N GLN A 174 0.33 19.40 7.17
CA GLN A 174 -0.72 20.38 6.89
C GLN A 174 -1.14 21.18 8.12
N LEU A 175 -1.14 20.56 9.30
CA LEU A 175 -1.48 21.21 10.57
C LEU A 175 -0.35 22.13 11.10
N ASP A 176 0.90 21.82 10.75
CA ASP A 176 2.07 22.63 11.09
C ASP A 176 2.12 23.95 10.31
N ASP A 177 1.72 23.95 9.04
CA ASP A 177 1.74 25.14 8.17
C ASP A 177 0.41 25.36 7.45
N THR A 178 -0.57 25.88 8.18
CA THR A 178 -1.91 26.20 7.67
C THR A 178 -1.92 27.40 6.71
N SER A 179 -0.84 28.18 6.67
CA SER A 179 -0.70 29.36 5.79
C SER A 179 -0.32 28.99 4.37
N ASN A 180 0.36 27.86 4.20
CA ASN A 180 0.80 27.36 2.92
C ASN A 180 -0.40 26.83 2.11
N THR A 181 -0.68 27.49 0.99
CA THR A 181 -1.78 27.13 0.08
C THR A 181 -1.61 25.74 -0.54
N PHE A 182 -0.39 25.20 -0.56
CA PHE A 182 -0.08 23.87 -1.06
C PHE A 182 -0.29 22.76 -0.02
N SER A 183 -0.45 23.09 1.26
CA SER A 183 -0.46 22.10 2.35
C SER A 183 -1.57 21.03 2.23
N GLY A 184 -2.69 21.34 1.58
CA GLY A 184 -3.75 20.37 1.27
C GLY A 184 -3.29 19.23 0.34
N TRP A 185 -2.28 19.47 -0.50
CA TRP A 185 -1.70 18.45 -1.38
C TRP A 185 -0.86 17.42 -0.62
N PHE A 186 -0.41 17.72 0.60
CA PHE A 186 0.28 16.75 1.44
C PHE A 186 -0.63 15.57 1.81
N VAL A 187 -1.95 15.78 1.85
CA VAL A 187 -2.95 14.72 2.05
C VAL A 187 -3.47 14.18 0.71
N ALA A 188 -3.78 15.08 -0.23
CA ALA A 188 -4.40 14.69 -1.50
C ALA A 188 -3.49 13.81 -2.37
N LEU A 189 -2.20 14.13 -2.46
CA LEU A 189 -1.27 13.37 -3.31
C LEU A 189 -1.08 11.93 -2.81
N PRO A 190 -0.81 11.67 -1.52
CA PRO A 190 -0.79 10.32 -1.00
C PRO A 190 -2.11 9.57 -1.18
N ALA A 191 -3.26 10.23 -0.99
CA ALA A 191 -4.56 9.61 -1.23
C ALA A 191 -4.76 9.20 -2.71
N ILE A 192 -4.35 10.06 -3.65
CA ILE A 192 -4.33 9.74 -5.08
C ILE A 192 -3.43 8.52 -5.35
N ILE A 193 -2.21 8.50 -4.79
CA ILE A 193 -1.28 7.38 -4.97
C ILE A 193 -1.88 6.08 -4.39
N ALA A 194 -2.58 6.15 -3.25
CA ALA A 194 -3.27 5.01 -2.67
C ALA A 194 -4.37 4.48 -3.61
N LEU A 195 -5.24 5.35 -4.14
CA LEU A 195 -6.28 4.97 -5.09
C LEU A 195 -5.72 4.39 -6.40
N VAL A 196 -4.67 5.00 -6.96
CA VAL A 196 -3.99 4.50 -8.16
C VAL A 196 -3.32 3.16 -7.87
N SER A 197 -2.73 2.98 -6.69
CA SER A 197 -2.13 1.70 -6.27
C SER A 197 -3.19 0.61 -6.16
N LEU A 198 -4.34 0.90 -5.54
CA LEU A 198 -5.47 -0.02 -5.47
C LEU A 198 -5.98 -0.37 -6.89
N SER A 199 -6.14 0.64 -7.75
CA SER A 199 -6.54 0.45 -9.16
C SER A 199 -5.58 -0.48 -9.91
N TRP A 200 -4.28 -0.24 -9.75
CA TRP A 200 -3.22 -1.03 -10.36
C TRP A 200 -3.22 -2.47 -9.84
N LEU A 201 -3.34 -2.66 -8.53
CA LEU A 201 -3.39 -3.99 -7.90
C LEU A 201 -4.61 -4.78 -8.36
N GLN A 202 -5.77 -4.14 -8.48
CA GLN A 202 -6.99 -4.73 -9.03
C GLN A 202 -6.86 -5.12 -10.52
N LEU A 203 -6.16 -4.29 -11.32
CA LEU A 203 -5.86 -4.58 -12.73
C LEU A 203 -4.82 -5.67 -12.92
N SER A 204 -3.91 -5.88 -11.96
CA SER A 204 -2.78 -6.81 -12.10
C SER A 204 -3.19 -8.26 -12.40
N ALA A 205 -4.44 -8.63 -12.10
CA ALA A 205 -5.04 -9.92 -12.43
C ALA A 205 -6.19 -9.83 -13.46
N ASN A 206 -6.46 -8.63 -13.98
CA ASN A 206 -7.53 -8.32 -14.93
C ASN A 206 -8.94 -8.69 -14.45
N LEU A 207 -9.16 -8.68 -13.14
CA LEU A 207 -10.40 -9.17 -12.52
C LEU A 207 -11.44 -8.06 -12.32
N ARG A 208 -10.97 -6.82 -12.14
CA ARG A 208 -11.80 -5.69 -11.69
C ARG A 208 -11.51 -4.42 -12.50
N ARG A 209 -11.53 -4.51 -13.83
CA ARG A 209 -11.30 -3.37 -14.73
C ARG A 209 -12.23 -2.19 -14.44
N GLU A 210 -13.48 -2.49 -14.11
CA GLU A 210 -14.48 -1.49 -13.78
C GLU A 210 -14.19 -0.76 -12.47
N SER A 211 -13.74 -1.48 -11.43
CA SER A 211 -13.31 -0.89 -10.15
C SER A 211 -12.11 0.03 -10.36
N ALA A 212 -11.14 -0.38 -11.17
CA ALA A 212 -9.98 0.46 -11.50
C ALA A 212 -10.37 1.75 -12.24
N ILE A 213 -11.42 1.73 -13.06
CA ILE A 213 -11.95 2.94 -13.71
C ILE A 213 -12.57 3.89 -12.67
N VAL A 214 -13.32 3.37 -11.69
CA VAL A 214 -13.90 4.19 -10.61
C VAL A 214 -12.81 4.87 -9.82
N LEU A 215 -11.84 4.09 -9.34
CA LEU A 215 -10.74 4.60 -8.52
C LEU A 215 -9.86 5.60 -9.30
N GLY A 216 -9.61 5.34 -10.59
CA GLY A 216 -8.92 6.27 -11.48
C GLY A 216 -9.70 7.57 -11.70
N ALA A 217 -11.03 7.50 -11.91
CA ALA A 217 -11.88 8.67 -12.06
C ALA A 217 -11.94 9.51 -10.78
N CYS A 218 -12.07 8.86 -9.61
CA CYS A 218 -12.00 9.53 -8.31
C CYS A 218 -10.62 10.20 -8.10
N SER A 219 -9.53 9.54 -8.49
CA SER A 219 -8.18 10.13 -8.43
C SER A 219 -8.07 11.40 -9.28
N LEU A 220 -8.59 11.37 -10.51
CA LEU A 220 -8.63 12.54 -11.39
C LEU A 220 -9.51 13.66 -10.83
N ALA A 221 -10.64 13.31 -10.20
CA ALA A 221 -11.51 14.28 -9.54
C ALA A 221 -10.79 14.98 -8.37
N ILE A 222 -9.99 14.26 -7.57
CA ILE A 222 -9.17 14.87 -6.51
C ILE A 222 -8.17 15.86 -7.10
N VAL A 223 -7.49 15.51 -8.20
CA VAL A 223 -6.57 16.44 -8.88
C VAL A 223 -7.31 17.69 -9.35
N LEU A 224 -8.43 17.53 -10.05
CA LEU A 224 -9.21 18.65 -10.58
C LEU A 224 -9.72 19.55 -9.45
N LEU A 225 -10.35 18.98 -8.42
CA LEU A 225 -10.87 19.74 -7.29
C LEU A 225 -9.75 20.38 -6.47
N GLY A 226 -8.61 19.70 -6.30
CA GLY A 226 -7.44 20.23 -5.62
C GLY A 226 -6.84 21.46 -6.31
N VAL A 227 -6.89 21.52 -7.64
CA VAL A 227 -6.46 22.69 -8.43
C VAL A 227 -7.49 23.82 -8.37
N LEU A 228 -8.78 23.48 -8.39
CA LEU A 228 -9.87 24.47 -8.41
C LEU A 228 -10.15 25.10 -7.04
N LEU A 229 -9.84 24.41 -5.94
CA LEU A 229 -10.12 24.85 -4.58
C LEU A 229 -8.86 25.53 -3.98
N PRO A 230 -8.87 26.85 -3.76
CA PRO A 230 -7.67 27.59 -3.35
C PRO A 230 -7.30 27.41 -1.87
N ARG A 231 -8.18 26.81 -1.06
CA ARG A 231 -7.99 26.66 0.38
C ARG A 231 -7.52 25.23 0.72
N PRO A 232 -6.42 25.06 1.48
CA PRO A 232 -5.91 23.75 1.85
C PRO A 232 -6.94 22.81 2.47
N VAL A 233 -7.74 23.32 3.40
CA VAL A 233 -8.82 22.53 4.06
C VAL A 233 -9.85 22.02 3.05
N SER A 234 -10.17 22.82 2.03
CA SER A 234 -11.12 22.43 0.98
C SER A 234 -10.56 21.29 0.12
N VAL A 235 -9.25 21.25 -0.11
CA VAL A 235 -8.57 20.14 -0.80
C VAL A 235 -8.64 18.86 0.02
N SER A 236 -8.43 18.92 1.34
CA SER A 236 -8.56 17.77 2.24
C SER A 236 -10.00 17.22 2.27
N ILE A 237 -11.00 18.11 2.36
CA ILE A 237 -12.42 17.74 2.30
C ILE A 237 -12.76 17.09 0.95
N ALA A 238 -12.35 17.71 -0.17
CA ALA A 238 -12.58 17.17 -1.50
C ALA A 238 -11.95 15.78 -1.66
N THR A 239 -10.73 15.61 -1.13
CA THR A 239 -10.04 14.31 -1.09
C THR A 239 -10.89 13.28 -0.35
N ALA A 240 -11.33 13.56 0.87
CA ALA A 240 -12.17 12.66 1.65
C ALA A 240 -13.47 12.32 0.92
N VAL A 241 -14.17 13.31 0.37
CA VAL A 241 -15.41 13.11 -0.39
C VAL A 241 -15.18 12.21 -1.61
N CYS A 242 -14.12 12.42 -2.38
CA CYS A 242 -13.82 11.59 -3.55
C CYS A 242 -13.46 10.16 -3.19
N VAL A 243 -12.71 9.92 -2.12
CA VAL A 243 -12.35 8.57 -1.66
C VAL A 243 -13.59 7.84 -1.10
N VAL A 244 -14.42 8.53 -0.32
CA VAL A 244 -15.71 7.99 0.17
C VAL A 244 -16.67 7.70 -0.99
N LEU A 245 -16.74 8.58 -1.98
CA LEU A 245 -17.53 8.33 -3.19
C LEU A 245 -17.03 7.08 -3.93
N ALA A 246 -15.72 6.86 -3.97
CA ALA A 246 -15.13 5.64 -4.54
C ALA A 246 -15.64 4.38 -3.80
N VAL A 247 -15.71 4.41 -2.46
CA VAL A 247 -16.31 3.33 -1.65
C VAL A 247 -17.77 3.11 -2.05
N VAL A 248 -18.59 4.16 -2.02
CA VAL A 248 -20.04 4.06 -2.31
C VAL A 248 -20.28 3.49 -3.71
N LEU A 249 -19.56 3.98 -4.72
CA LEU A 249 -19.68 3.51 -6.09
C LEU A 249 -19.25 2.05 -6.23
N GLU A 250 -18.18 1.63 -5.56
CA GLU A 250 -17.71 0.25 -5.59
C GLU A 250 -18.68 -0.70 -4.88
N THR A 251 -19.14 -0.35 -3.68
CA THR A 251 -20.12 -1.15 -2.93
C THR A 251 -21.45 -1.27 -3.68
N ALA A 252 -21.92 -0.18 -4.31
CA ALA A 252 -23.12 -0.22 -5.15
C ALA A 252 -22.94 -1.19 -6.34
N ARG A 253 -21.77 -1.17 -6.99
CA ARG A 253 -21.46 -2.08 -8.10
C ARG A 253 -21.45 -3.54 -7.66
N LEU A 254 -20.78 -3.85 -6.55
CA LEU A 254 -20.70 -5.22 -6.03
C LEU A 254 -22.08 -5.77 -5.63
N ASN A 255 -22.98 -4.92 -5.14
CA ASN A 255 -24.34 -5.32 -4.75
C ASN A 255 -25.32 -5.44 -5.93
N VAL A 256 -25.14 -4.66 -7.00
CA VAL A 256 -26.07 -4.63 -8.16
C VAL A 256 -25.77 -5.72 -9.19
N MET A 257 -24.50 -6.02 -9.46
CA MET A 257 -24.12 -6.99 -10.50
C MET A 257 -24.65 -8.43 -10.31
N PRO A 258 -24.66 -9.00 -9.09
CA PRO A 258 -25.22 -10.34 -8.88
C PRO A 258 -26.73 -10.42 -9.17
N ARG A 259 -27.47 -9.33 -8.89
CA ARG A 259 -28.94 -9.27 -9.10
C ARG A 259 -29.31 -9.26 -10.58
N LEU A 260 -28.52 -8.59 -11.41
CA LEU A 260 -28.75 -8.53 -12.86
C LEU A 260 -28.44 -9.85 -13.57
N ARG A 261 -27.46 -10.63 -13.09
CA ARG A 261 -27.17 -11.97 -13.64
C ARG A 261 -28.24 -13.00 -13.27
N ARG A 262 -28.81 -12.92 -12.08
CA ARG A 262 -29.86 -13.85 -11.61
C ARG A 262 -31.22 -13.63 -12.30
N ASN A 263 -31.47 -12.42 -12.80
CA ASN A 263 -32.71 -12.04 -13.48
C ASN A 263 -32.65 -12.12 -15.02
N ARG A 264 -31.57 -12.65 -15.61
CA ARG A 264 -31.58 -12.97 -17.04
C ARG A 264 -32.38 -14.26 -17.24
N PRO A 265 -33.47 -14.26 -18.02
CA PRO A 265 -34.10 -15.50 -18.43
C PRO A 265 -33.06 -16.36 -19.15
N ALA A 266 -33.01 -17.66 -18.83
CA ALA A 266 -32.18 -18.60 -19.56
C ALA A 266 -32.61 -18.55 -21.04
N ALA A 267 -31.70 -18.06 -21.89
CA ALA A 267 -31.85 -18.06 -23.34
C ALA A 267 -31.18 -19.30 -23.91
#